data_AF-A0A0R1WQR5-F1
#
_entry.id   AF-A0A0R1WQR5-F1
#
_cell.length_a   1.000
_cell.length_b   1.000
_cell.length_c   1.000
_cell.angle_alpha   90.00
_cell.angle_beta   90.00
_cell.angle_gamma   90.00
#
_symmetry.space_group_name_H-M   'P 1'
#
loop_
_entity.id
_entity.type
_entity.pdbx_description
1 polymer ?
#
loop_
_entity_poly.entity_id
_entity_poly.type
_entity_poly.pdbx_seq_one_letter_code
_entity_poly.pdbx_strand_id
1 'polypeptide(L)' 'MEAGTNSGGTTMTFEALMNWTILVAIVSSMTSYLFMRYGTIENIILSLTDFTEEDIRKIKGLIRWKF' A
#
# COMPACT_ATOMS: atom_id res chain seq x y z
N MET A 1 17.05 -29.33 -28.61
CA MET A 1 16.90 -28.47 -27.41
C MET A 1 15.92 -27.38 -27.79
N GLU A 2 14.64 -27.55 -27.46
CA GLU A 2 13.62 -26.53 -27.73
C GLU A 2 13.52 -25.64 -26.50
N ALA A 3 13.78 -24.35 -26.69
CA ALA A 3 13.60 -23.33 -25.65
C ALA A 3 12.10 -23.08 -25.46
N GLY A 4 11.49 -23.78 -24.50
CA GLY A 4 10.14 -23.48 -24.02
C GLY A 4 10.12 -22.09 -23.39
N THR A 5 9.51 -21.14 -24.09
CA THR A 5 9.24 -19.80 -23.57
C THR A 5 8.07 -19.88 -22.61
N ASN A 6 8.37 -19.92 -21.31
CA ASN A 6 7.37 -19.77 -20.26
C ASN A 6 6.88 -18.31 -20.21
N SER A 7 5.95 -17.93 -21.09
CA SER A 7 5.17 -16.70 -20.90
C SER A 7 4.07 -16.98 -19.87
N GLY A 8 4.46 -16.94 -18.58
CA GLY A 8 3.56 -17.06 -17.42
C GLY A 8 2.65 -15.84 -17.24
N GLY A 9 1.94 -15.44 -18.30
CA GLY A 9 0.91 -14.42 -18.25
C GLY A 9 -0.36 -15.03 -17.70
N THR A 10 -0.57 -14.93 -16.39
CA THR A 10 -1.84 -15.32 -15.78
C THR A 10 -2.95 -14.43 -16.32
N THR A 11 -3.81 -14.97 -17.18
CA THR A 11 -5.00 -14.26 -17.65
C THR A 11 -5.90 -13.99 -16.45
N MET A 12 -5.91 -12.76 -15.94
CA MET A 12 -6.82 -12.38 -14.85
C MET A 12 -8.27 -12.47 -15.36
N THR A 13 -9.11 -13.21 -14.64
CA THR A 13 -10.54 -13.29 -14.95
C THR A 13 -11.23 -11.95 -14.68
N PHE A 14 -12.33 -11.68 -15.38
CA PHE A 14 -13.12 -10.46 -15.16
C PHE A 14 -13.57 -10.33 -13.70
N GLU A 15 -13.94 -11.43 -13.06
CA GLU A 15 -14.28 -11.48 -11.63
C GLU A 15 -13.09 -11.10 -10.73
N ALA A 16 -11.88 -11.58 -11.04
CA ALA A 16 -10.68 -11.21 -10.30
C ALA A 16 -10.36 -9.71 -10.44
N LEU A 17 -10.54 -9.14 -11.63
CA LEU A 17 -10.37 -7.69 -11.87
C LEU A 17 -11.40 -6.86 -11.09
N MET A 18 -12.65 -7.31 -11.06
CA MET A 18 -13.72 -6.65 -10.31
C MET A 18 -13.45 -6.67 -8.80
N ASN A 19 -13.06 -7.83 -8.25
CA ASN A 19 -12.74 -7.96 -6.83
C ASN A 19 -11.53 -7.09 -6.45
N TRP A 20 -10.50 -7.05 -7.28
CA TRP A 20 -9.35 -6.16 -7.07
C TRP A 20 -9.74 -4.68 -7.12
N THR A 21 -10.59 -4.29 -8.07
CA THR A 21 -11.03 -2.91 -8.20
C THR A 21 -11.82 -2.45 -6.98
N ILE A 22 -12.70 -3.30 -6.45
CA ILE A 22 -13.46 -3.02 -5.22
C ILE A 22 -12.54 -2.87 -4.02
N LEU A 23 -11.57 -3.80 -3.85
CA LEU A 23 -10.58 -3.71 -2.77
C LEU A 23 -9.76 -2.43 -2.85
N VAL A 24 -9.27 -2.08 -4.04
CA VAL A 24 -8.53 -0.83 -4.26
C VAL A 24 -9.38 0.39 -3.94
N ALA A 25 -10.65 0.41 -4.34
CA ALA A 25 -11.56 1.51 -4.04
C ALA A 25 -11.78 1.69 -2.53
N ILE A 26 -11.96 0.59 -1.79
CA ILE A 26 -12.12 0.62 -0.32
C ILE A 26 -10.85 1.14 0.34
N VAL A 27 -9.68 0.59 0.00
CA VAL A 27 -8.39 1.01 0.56
C VAL A 27 -8.13 2.48 0.25
N SER A 28 -8.34 2.91 -1.00
CA SER A 28 -8.13 4.31 -1.41
C SER A 28 -9.04 5.29 -0.67
N SER A 29 -10.31 4.90 -0.44
CA SER A 29 -11.27 5.70 0.33
C SER A 29 -10.82 5.87 1.77
N MET A 30 -10.42 4.76 2.43
CA MET A 30 -9.89 4.80 3.79
C MET A 30 -8.63 5.65 3.89
N THR A 31 -7.68 5.47 2.97
CA THR A 31 -6.46 6.27 2.92
C THR A 31 -6.79 7.75 2.76
N SER A 32 -7.69 8.12 1.85
CA SER A 32 -8.10 9.51 1.63
C SER A 32 -8.72 10.12 2.88
N TYR A 33 -9.61 9.39 3.57
CA TYR A 33 -10.20 9.83 4.83
C TYR A 33 -9.13 10.05 5.91
N LEU A 34 -8.18 9.11 6.04
CA LEU A 34 -7.09 9.23 7.01
C LEU A 34 -6.19 10.43 6.70
N PHE A 35 -5.88 10.70 5.43
CA PHE A 35 -5.13 11.90 5.05
C PHE A 35 -5.89 13.18 5.32
N MET A 36 -7.20 13.23 5.06
CA MET A 36 -8.02 14.39 5.42
C MET A 36 -8.04 14.65 6.93
N ARG A 37 -8.09 13.59 7.73
CA ARG A 37 -8.20 13.67 9.19
C ARG A 37 -6.87 14.00 9.89
N TYR A 38 -5.78 13.39 9.43
CA TYR A 38 -4.47 13.45 10.11
C TYR A 38 -3.43 14.28 9.35
N GLY A 39 -3.71 14.67 8.11
CA GLY A 39 -2.89 15.56 7.27
C GLY A 39 -1.65 14.89 6.65
N THR A 40 -0.91 14.10 7.42
CA THR A 40 0.34 13.45 6.99
C THR A 40 0.36 11.96 7.33
N ILE A 41 1.15 11.18 6.58
CA ILE A 41 1.35 9.75 6.86
C ILE A 41 1.91 9.54 8.28
N GLU A 42 2.80 10.41 8.73
CA GLU A 42 3.39 10.36 10.06
C GLU A 42 2.33 10.45 11.16
N ASN A 43 1.41 11.41 11.05
CA ASN A 43 0.33 11.56 12.02
C ASN A 43 -0.65 10.39 11.99
N ILE A 44 -0.89 9.80 10.81
CA ILE A 44 -1.72 8.58 10.69
C ILE A 44 -1.07 7.44 11.48
N ILE A 45 0.24 7.22 11.31
CA ILE A 45 0.96 6.16 12.00
C ILE A 45 0.96 6.40 13.52
N LEU A 46 1.30 7.60 13.98
CA LEU A 46 1.28 7.95 15.41
C LEU A 46 -0.12 7.83 16.04
N SER A 47 -1.18 8.05 15.27
CA SER A 47 -2.55 8.06 15.79
C SER A 47 -3.25 6.70 15.76
N LEU A 48 -2.79 5.77 14.91
CA LEU A 48 -3.44 4.47 14.70
C LEU A 48 -2.61 3.28 15.19
N THR A 49 -1.38 3.51 15.61
CA THR A 49 -0.48 2.47 16.11
C THR A 49 0.14 2.91 17.43
N ASP A 50 0.61 1.96 18.23
CA ASP A 50 1.38 2.25 19.45
C ASP A 50 2.83 2.68 19.13
N PHE A 51 3.11 3.10 17.89
CA PHE A 51 4.44 3.54 17.51
C PHE A 51 4.76 4.87 18.15
N THR A 52 5.96 4.92 18.71
CA THR A 52 6.53 6.16 19.22
C THR A 52 7.18 6.97 18.09
N GLU A 53 7.45 8.24 18.33
CA GLU A 53 8.24 9.06 17.39
C GLU A 53 9.60 8.42 17.09
N GLU A 54 10.16 7.68 18.05
CA GLU A 54 11.42 6.97 17.86
C GLU A 54 11.30 5.81 16.86
N ASP A 55 10.19 5.09 16.88
CA ASP A 55 9.92 4.01 15.93
C ASP A 55 9.74 4.56 14.52
N ILE A 56 9.03 5.68 14.37
CA ILE A 56 8.89 6.37 13.08
C ILE A 56 10.24 6.84 12.55
N ARG A 57 11.10 7.37 13.42
CA ARG A 57 12.45 7.81 13.04
C ARG A 57 13.32 6.63 12.58
N LYS A 58 13.21 5.46 13.22
CA LYS A 58 13.86 4.22 12.77
C LYS A 58 13.33 3.76 11.41
N ILE A 59 12.01 3.80 11.20
CA ILE A 59 11.37 3.44 9.92
C ILE A 59 11.79 4.41 8.80
N LYS A 60 11.80 5.72 9.05
CA LYS A 60 12.32 6.76 8.13
C LYS A 60 13.81 6.56 7.82
N GLY A 61 14.58 6.00 8.75
CA GLY A 61 15.98 5.64 8.53
C GLY A 61 16.15 4.39 7.66
N LEU A 62 15.28 3.41 7.81
CA LEU A 62 15.28 2.15 7.03
C LEU A 62 14.79 2.36 5.60
N ILE A 63 13.78 3.20 5.43
CA ILE A 63 13.18 3.53 4.15
C ILE A 63 13.58 4.98 3.89
N ARG A 64 14.63 5.23 3.08
CA ARG A 64 15.01 6.59 2.63
C ARG A 64 13.85 7.21 1.84
N TRP A 65 12.82 7.68 2.52
CA TRP A 65 11.75 8.47 1.94
C TRP A 65 12.30 9.86 1.62
N LYS A 66 12.37 10.16 0.33
CA LYS A 66 12.42 11.54 -0.15
C LYS A 66 10.98 12.05 -0.16
N PHE A 67 10.62 12.84 0.84
CA PHE A 67 9.56 13.83 0.65
C PHE A 67 10.14 15.02 -0.12
#